data_AF-A0A7K0YAV2-F1
#
_entry.id   AF-A0A7K0YAV2-F1
#
_cell.length_a   1.000
_cell.length_b   1.000
_cell.length_c   1.000
_cell.angle_alpha   90.00
_cell.angle_beta   90.00
_cell.angle_gamma   90.00
#
_symmetry.space_group_name_H-M   'P 1'
#
loop_
_entity.id
_entity.type
_entity.pdbx_description
1 polymer ?
#
loop_
_entity_poly.entity_id
_entity_poly.type
_entity_poly.pdbx_seq_one_letter_code
_entity_poly.pdbx_strand_id
1 'polypeptide(L)'
;MTSTPKNDQVSTIRGVLKYFKVTSYITGIFLILIMILWGIRLSIQADLWLGGPNAFLQLAYYSVDSSGEKIGFPTSGIDITVISLIVHGWLYVAYLFGDFRLWTLMRWSFFRFLLIALGGIIPLLSFFTERHYTKVAEAELKKVV
;
A
#
# COMPACT_ATOMS: atom_id res chain seq x y z
N MET A 1 11.08 40.83 2.60
CA MET A 1 9.65 40.64 2.92
C MET A 1 9.49 39.26 3.54
N THR A 2 9.47 39.21 4.87
CA THR A 2 9.33 37.98 5.67
C THR A 2 7.85 37.61 5.71
N SER A 3 7.40 36.74 4.80
CA SER A 3 6.03 36.24 4.80
C SER A 3 5.85 35.24 5.93
N THR A 4 5.30 35.70 7.07
CA THR A 4 4.74 34.84 8.12
C THR A 4 3.85 33.78 7.47
N PRO A 5 4.10 32.48 7.65
CA PRO A 5 3.27 31.45 7.06
C PRO A 5 1.86 31.60 7.64
N LYS A 6 0.90 31.88 6.74
CA LYS A 6 -0.52 32.03 7.05
C LYS A 6 -1.00 30.75 7.75
N ASN A 7 -1.67 30.87 8.90
CA ASN A 7 -2.16 29.75 9.75
C ASN A 7 -2.84 28.61 8.96
N ASP A 8 -3.44 28.93 7.81
CA ASP A 8 -4.06 28.01 6.84
C ASP A 8 -3.11 26.95 6.24
N GLN A 9 -1.82 27.25 6.10
CA GLN A 9 -0.84 26.33 5.52
C GLN A 9 -0.48 25.21 6.51
N VAL A 10 -0.41 25.54 7.81
CA VAL A 10 -0.06 24.56 8.86
C VAL A 10 -1.18 23.53 9.03
N SER A 11 -2.45 23.95 8.99
CA SER A 11 -3.60 23.04 9.05
C SER A 11 -3.67 22.14 7.82
N THR A 12 -3.35 22.67 6.64
CA THR A 12 -3.26 21.91 5.38
C THR A 12 -2.16 20.84 5.44
N ILE A 13 -0.95 21.19 5.90
CA ILE A 13 0.17 20.24 6.03
C ILE A 13 -0.19 19.10 7.01
N ARG A 14 -0.79 19.42 8.17
CA ARG A 14 -1.25 18.40 9.12
C ARG A 14 -2.29 17.45 8.51
N GLY A 15 -3.22 17.99 7.72
CA GLY A 15 -4.23 17.18 7.01
C GLY A 15 -3.59 16.22 6.00
N VAL A 16 -2.62 16.70 5.22
CA VAL A 16 -1.89 15.87 4.25
C VAL A 16 -1.03 14.81 4.93
N LEU A 17 -0.37 15.14 6.03
CA LEU A 17 0.38 14.17 6.83
C LEU A 17 -0.53 13.07 7.38
N LYS A 18 -1.73 13.42 7.87
CA LYS A 18 -2.69 12.42 8.35
C LYS A 18 -3.16 11.51 7.21
N TYR A 19 -3.46 12.07 6.03
CA TYR A 19 -3.83 11.28 4.85
C TYR A 19 -2.71 10.33 4.45
N PHE A 20 -1.48 10.83 4.32
CA PHE A 20 -0.30 10.03 3.99
C PHE A 20 -0.10 8.88 4.99
N LYS A 21 -0.19 9.17 6.29
CA LYS A 21 -0.04 8.15 7.35
C LYS A 21 -1.09 7.05 7.26
N VAL A 22 -2.35 7.43 7.04
CA VAL A 22 -3.46 6.48 6.91
C VAL A 22 -3.28 5.62 5.66
N THR A 23 -2.99 6.23 4.51
CA THR A 23 -2.82 5.48 3.26
C THR A 23 -1.61 4.56 3.32
N SER A 24 -0.47 5.02 3.88
CA SER A 24 0.76 4.21 4.06
C SER A 24 0.54 3.00 4.95
N TYR A 25 -0.21 3.16 6.04
CA TYR A 25 -0.48 2.06 6.97
C TYR A 25 -1.40 1.02 6.33
N ILE A 26 -2.44 1.47 5.62
CA ILE A 26 -3.36 0.60 4.89
C ILE A 26 -2.62 -0.18 3.81
N THR A 27 -1.82 0.50 2.95
CA THR A 27 -1.01 -0.20 1.93
C THR A 27 0.02 -1.14 2.54
N GLY A 28 0.67 -0.74 3.64
CA GLY A 28 1.66 -1.57 4.34
C GLY A 28 1.08 -2.88 4.90
N ILE A 29 -0.08 -2.82 5.57
CA ILE A 29 -0.79 -4.03 6.03
C ILE A 29 -1.16 -4.92 4.85
N PHE A 30 -1.65 -4.30 3.78
CA PHE A 30 -2.14 -5.04 2.63
C PHE A 30 -1.00 -5.70 1.84
N LEU A 31 0.20 -5.11 1.81
CA LEU A 31 1.41 -5.76 1.31
C LEU A 31 1.75 -7.02 2.11
N ILE A 32 1.61 -6.99 3.45
CA ILE A 32 1.83 -8.18 4.28
C ILE A 32 0.80 -9.26 3.96
N LEU A 33 -0.48 -8.89 3.87
CA LEU A 33 -1.56 -9.80 3.47
C LEU A 33 -1.22 -10.48 2.12
N ILE A 34 -0.83 -9.68 1.13
CA ILE A 34 -0.47 -10.18 -0.20
C ILE A 34 0.79 -11.04 -0.16
N MET A 35 1.77 -10.70 0.69
CA MET A 35 2.97 -11.52 0.85
C MET A 35 2.62 -12.91 1.41
N ILE A 36 1.68 -12.98 2.35
CA ILE A 36 1.18 -14.25 2.88
C ILE A 36 0.47 -15.04 1.78
N LEU A 37 -0.45 -14.41 1.06
CA LEU A 37 -1.20 -15.05 -0.03
C LEU A 37 -0.28 -15.52 -1.18
N TRP A 38 0.72 -14.72 -1.52
CA TRP A 38 1.75 -15.07 -2.50
C TRP A 38 2.64 -16.21 -2.00
N GLY A 39 2.97 -16.25 -0.70
CA GLY A 39 3.71 -17.35 -0.08
C GLY A 39 2.93 -18.68 -0.12
N ILE A 40 1.63 -18.65 0.15
CA ILE A 40 0.74 -19.83 0.02
C ILE A 40 0.68 -20.29 -1.44
N ARG A 41 0.46 -19.35 -2.36
CA ARG A 41 0.46 -19.59 -3.80
C ARG A 41 1.77 -20.21 -4.29
N LEU A 42 2.91 -19.73 -3.81
CA LEU A 42 4.23 -20.23 -4.20
C LEU A 42 4.53 -21.61 -3.62
N SER A 43 4.14 -21.84 -2.36
CA SER A 43 4.51 -23.06 -1.63
C SER A 43 3.60 -24.24 -1.96
N ILE A 44 2.29 -24.00 -2.02
CA ILE A 44 1.26 -25.07 -2.08
C ILE A 44 0.41 -24.97 -3.36
N GLN A 45 0.70 -24.02 -4.25
CA GLN A 45 -0.06 -23.82 -5.50
C GLN A 45 -1.56 -23.67 -5.21
N ALA A 46 -1.88 -22.88 -4.19
CA ALA A 46 -3.25 -22.68 -3.72
C ALA A 46 -3.59 -21.20 -3.65
N ASP A 47 -4.81 -20.87 -4.06
CA ASP A 47 -5.38 -19.53 -3.96
C ASP A 47 -6.52 -19.49 -2.96
N LEU A 48 -6.59 -18.42 -2.18
CA LEU A 48 -7.70 -18.18 -1.28
C LEU A 48 -8.95 -17.82 -2.09
N TRP A 49 -10.00 -18.61 -1.92
CA TRP A 49 -11.27 -18.49 -2.63
C TRP A 49 -12.41 -18.19 -1.66
N LEU A 50 -13.32 -17.30 -2.04
CA LEU A 50 -14.52 -16.94 -1.27
C LEU A 50 -15.78 -17.40 -2.01
N GLY A 51 -16.71 -18.00 -1.28
CA GLY A 51 -17.98 -18.49 -1.82
C GLY A 51 -17.81 -19.65 -2.79
N GLY A 52 -16.87 -20.56 -2.49
CA GLY A 52 -16.64 -21.76 -3.30
C GLY A 52 -17.71 -22.83 -3.09
N PRO A 53 -17.74 -23.88 -3.93
CA PRO A 53 -18.73 -24.96 -3.86
C PRO A 53 -18.74 -25.71 -2.52
N ASN A 54 -17.60 -25.77 -1.84
CA ASN A 54 -17.41 -26.62 -0.67
C ASN A 54 -17.40 -25.83 0.65
N ALA A 55 -17.02 -24.54 0.62
CA ALA A 55 -17.01 -23.67 1.80
C ALA A 55 -17.02 -22.18 1.43
N PHE A 56 -17.43 -21.36 2.40
CA PHE A 56 -17.41 -19.90 2.25
C PHE A 56 -15.99 -19.34 2.11
N LEU A 57 -15.00 -19.91 2.81
CA LEU A 57 -13.57 -19.63 2.63
C LEU A 57 -12.86 -20.97 2.39
N GLN A 58 -12.23 -21.13 1.23
CA GLN A 58 -11.49 -22.35 0.89
C GLN A 58 -10.16 -22.02 0.23
N LEU A 59 -9.18 -22.91 0.40
CA LEU A 59 -7.96 -22.90 -0.40
C LEU A 59 -8.21 -23.73 -1.65
N ALA A 60 -8.26 -23.07 -2.80
CA ALA A 60 -8.40 -23.69 -4.11
C ALA A 60 -7.02 -24.06 -4.66
N TYR A 61 -6.70 -25.36 -4.65
CA TYR A 61 -5.47 -25.88 -5.23
C TYR A 61 -5.59 -25.87 -6.76
N TYR A 62 -4.53 -25.41 -7.42
CA TYR A 62 -4.42 -25.47 -8.87
C TYR A 62 -3.15 -26.24 -9.28
N SER A 63 -3.17 -26.77 -10.49
CA SER A 63 -1.99 -27.31 -11.15
C SER A 63 -1.72 -26.53 -12.43
N VAL A 64 -0.47 -26.52 -12.88
CA VAL A 64 -0.07 -25.84 -14.12
C VAL A 64 0.08 -26.89 -15.20
N ASP A 65 -0.67 -26.75 -16.29
CA ASP A 65 -0.59 -27.65 -17.42
C ASP A 65 0.73 -27.46 -18.22
N SER A 66 0.94 -28.27 -19.25
CA SER A 66 2.11 -28.16 -20.14
C SER A 66 2.18 -26.83 -20.92
N SER A 67 1.07 -26.09 -20.97
CA SER A 67 0.92 -24.81 -21.66
C SER A 67 1.14 -23.60 -20.72
N GLY A 68 1.30 -23.83 -19.42
CA GLY A 68 1.42 -22.79 -18.40
C GLY A 68 0.08 -22.29 -17.84
N GLU A 69 -1.04 -22.91 -18.22
CA GLU A 69 -2.38 -22.55 -17.77
C GLU A 69 -2.68 -23.17 -16.40
N LYS A 70 -3.26 -22.37 -15.51
CA LYS A 70 -3.67 -22.83 -14.18
C LYS A 70 -5.02 -23.53 -14.26
N ILE A 71 -5.03 -24.82 -14.03
CA ILE A 71 -6.22 -25.68 -14.08
C ILE A 71 -6.57 -26.18 -12.67
N GLY A 72 -7.85 -26.43 -12.40
CA GLY A 72 -8.35 -26.92 -11.10
C GLY A 72 -9.03 -25.89 -10.22
N PHE A 73 -9.16 -24.63 -10.68
CA PHE A 73 -9.94 -23.63 -9.96
C PHE A 73 -11.44 -23.95 -9.96
N PRO A 74 -12.17 -23.57 -8.89
CA PRO A 74 -13.62 -23.69 -8.84
C PRO A 74 -14.30 -22.86 -9.94
N THR A 75 -15.38 -23.39 -10.53
CA THR A 75 -16.20 -22.68 -11.53
C THR A 75 -17.11 -21.61 -10.92
N SER A 76 -17.23 -21.56 -9.59
CA SER A 76 -18.02 -20.58 -8.85
C SER A 76 -17.24 -19.98 -7.69
N GLY A 77 -17.59 -18.76 -7.31
CA GLY A 77 -16.94 -18.00 -6.24
C GLY A 77 -15.95 -16.96 -6.76
N ILE A 78 -15.18 -16.39 -5.84
CA ILE A 78 -14.32 -15.23 -6.07
C ILE A 78 -12.91 -15.52 -5.55
N ASP A 79 -11.90 -15.30 -6.39
CA ASP A 79 -10.48 -15.40 -5.99
C ASP A 79 -10.06 -14.19 -5.13
N ILE A 80 -10.00 -14.39 -3.82
CA ILE A 80 -9.56 -13.37 -2.86
C ILE A 80 -8.10 -13.02 -3.06
N THR A 81 -7.28 -13.95 -3.53
CA THR A 81 -5.86 -13.70 -3.79
C THR A 81 -5.70 -12.67 -4.89
N VAL A 82 -6.39 -12.86 -6.00
CA VAL A 82 -6.36 -11.93 -7.14
C VAL A 82 -7.06 -10.61 -6.79
N ILE A 83 -8.23 -10.65 -6.15
CA ILE A 83 -8.92 -9.42 -5.74
C ILE A 83 -8.07 -8.60 -4.78
N SER A 84 -7.37 -9.24 -3.84
CA SER A 84 -6.46 -8.53 -2.95
C SER A 84 -5.36 -7.83 -3.76
N LEU A 85 -4.77 -8.47 -4.77
CA LEU A 85 -3.81 -7.77 -5.64
C LEU A 85 -4.40 -6.55 -6.35
N ILE A 86 -5.63 -6.66 -6.86
CA ILE A 86 -6.32 -5.55 -7.55
C ILE A 86 -6.59 -4.40 -6.58
N VAL A 87 -7.14 -4.69 -5.40
CA VAL A 87 -7.42 -3.69 -4.36
C VAL A 87 -6.13 -3.00 -3.93
N HIS A 88 -5.01 -3.72 -3.87
CA HIS A 88 -3.72 -3.15 -3.52
C HIS A 88 -3.25 -2.14 -4.55
N GLY A 89 -3.39 -2.45 -5.84
CA GLY A 89 -3.06 -1.51 -6.91
C GLY A 89 -3.78 -0.17 -6.74
N TRP A 90 -5.08 -0.20 -6.41
CA TRP A 90 -5.85 1.02 -6.13
C TRP A 90 -5.43 1.74 -4.85
N LEU A 91 -5.15 1.00 -3.78
CA LEU A 91 -4.62 1.57 -2.54
C LEU A 91 -3.25 2.22 -2.78
N TYR A 92 -2.41 1.63 -3.64
CA TYR A 92 -1.12 2.18 -4.03
C TYR A 92 -1.26 3.49 -4.82
N VAL A 93 -2.24 3.58 -5.73
CA VAL A 93 -2.55 4.85 -6.42
C VAL A 93 -2.94 5.94 -5.42
N ALA A 94 -3.79 5.63 -4.44
CA ALA A 94 -4.17 6.58 -3.39
C ALA A 94 -2.97 6.99 -2.50
N TYR A 95 -2.09 6.04 -2.21
CA TYR A 95 -0.83 6.29 -1.50
C TYR A 95 0.08 7.26 -2.26
N LEU A 96 0.34 6.99 -3.54
CA LEU A 96 1.16 7.86 -4.39
C LEU A 96 0.58 9.26 -4.53
N PHE A 97 -0.75 9.40 -4.59
CA PHE A 97 -1.40 10.70 -4.60
C PHE A 97 -1.12 11.48 -3.31
N GLY A 98 -1.19 10.81 -2.15
CA GLY A 98 -0.84 11.39 -0.86
C GLY A 98 0.62 11.81 -0.77
N ASP A 99 1.53 10.96 -1.24
CA ASP A 99 2.96 11.22 -1.28
C ASP A 99 3.30 12.40 -2.21
N PHE A 100 2.72 12.43 -3.41
CA PHE A 100 2.88 13.55 -4.34
C PHE A 100 2.41 14.88 -3.74
N ARG A 101 1.27 14.87 -3.02
CA ARG A 101 0.76 16.06 -2.33
C ARG A 101 1.67 16.49 -1.18
N LEU A 102 2.23 15.54 -0.43
CA LEU A 102 3.19 15.84 0.64
C LEU A 102 4.49 16.41 0.07
N TRP A 103 5.00 15.80 -1.00
CA TRP A 103 6.21 16.23 -1.71
C TRP A 103 6.11 17.66 -2.25
N THR A 104 4.99 17.99 -2.91
CA THR A 104 4.74 19.33 -3.45
C THR A 104 4.60 20.40 -2.36
N LEU A 105 3.95 20.08 -1.24
CA LEU A 105 3.80 21.02 -0.12
C LEU A 105 5.10 21.23 0.67
N MET A 106 5.85 20.15 0.95
CA MET A 106 7.10 20.22 1.72
C MET A 106 8.31 20.63 0.86
N ARG A 107 8.16 20.69 -0.47
CA ARG A 107 9.21 21.03 -1.44
C ARG A 107 10.48 20.19 -1.28
N TRP A 108 10.30 18.91 -0.95
CA TRP A 108 11.39 17.98 -0.72
C TRP A 108 12.10 17.60 -2.04
N SER A 109 13.33 17.08 -1.95
CA SER A 109 14.06 16.57 -3.12
C SER A 109 13.34 15.36 -3.74
N PHE A 110 13.36 15.22 -5.06
CA PHE A 110 12.73 14.11 -5.79
C PHE A 110 13.14 12.72 -5.28
N PHE A 111 14.38 12.54 -4.83
CA PHE A 111 14.83 11.29 -4.21
C PHE A 111 14.05 10.88 -2.96
N ARG A 112 13.57 11.85 -2.17
CA ARG A 112 12.75 11.56 -0.97
C ARG A 112 11.38 11.03 -1.38
N PHE A 113 10.77 11.62 -2.41
CA PHE A 113 9.53 11.11 -2.99
C PHE A 113 9.72 9.68 -3.49
N LEU A 114 10.80 9.39 -4.22
CA LEU A 114 11.04 8.02 -4.70
C LEU A 114 11.21 7.01 -3.57
N LEU A 115 11.93 7.37 -2.50
CA LEU A 115 12.09 6.51 -1.32
C LEU A 115 10.77 6.25 -0.60
N ILE A 116 9.91 7.26 -0.48
CA ILE A 116 8.58 7.12 0.10
C ILE A 116 7.71 6.23 -0.81
N ALA A 117 7.63 6.53 -2.11
CA ALA A 117 6.92 5.72 -3.10
C ALA A 117 7.34 4.24 -3.10
N LEU A 118 8.64 3.95 -2.99
CA LEU A 118 9.17 2.58 -2.89
C LEU A 118 8.68 1.84 -1.62
N GLY A 119 8.35 2.57 -0.56
CA GLY A 119 7.71 2.02 0.63
C GLY A 119 6.40 1.30 0.33
N GLY A 120 5.66 1.73 -0.71
CA GLY A 120 4.40 1.12 -1.13
C GLY A 120 4.53 -0.18 -1.92
N ILE A 121 5.74 -0.58 -2.33
CA ILE A 121 6.01 -1.80 -3.13
C ILE A 121 6.90 -2.78 -2.36
N ILE A 122 7.90 -2.26 -1.64
CA ILE A 122 8.86 -3.11 -0.91
C ILE A 122 8.22 -3.54 0.41
N PRO A 123 8.02 -4.84 0.64
CA PRO A 123 7.49 -5.35 1.90
C PRO A 123 8.36 -4.88 3.06
N LEU A 124 7.73 -4.52 4.19
CA LEU A 124 8.39 -3.98 5.40
C LEU A 124 8.93 -2.55 5.26
N LEU A 125 9.28 -2.09 4.05
CA LEU A 125 9.78 -0.73 3.84
C LEU A 125 8.69 0.32 4.10
N SER A 126 7.42 0.02 3.81
CA SER A 126 6.28 0.92 4.12
C SER A 126 6.26 1.38 5.59
N PHE A 127 6.54 0.48 6.52
CA PHE A 127 6.56 0.80 7.95
C PHE A 127 7.77 1.66 8.33
N PHE A 128 8.91 1.43 7.66
CA PHE A 128 10.09 2.25 7.86
C PHE A 128 9.89 3.67 7.30
N THR A 129 9.37 3.81 6.08
CA THR A 129 9.16 5.10 5.43
C THR A 129 8.11 5.91 6.17
N GLU A 130 6.99 5.30 6.60
CA GLU A 130 6.00 5.98 7.44
C GLU A 130 6.63 6.56 8.71
N ARG A 131 7.34 5.74 9.48
CA ARG A 131 7.89 6.15 10.78
C ARG A 131 9.02 7.16 10.64
N HIS A 132 9.84 7.04 9.60
CA HIS A 132 10.95 7.95 9.36
C HIS A 132 10.47 9.30 8.82
N TYR A 133 9.70 9.31 7.73
CA TYR A 133 9.30 10.54 7.06
C TYR A 133 8.23 11.33 7.83
N THR A 134 7.40 10.65 8.63
CA THR A 134 6.50 11.34 9.56
C THR A 134 7.28 12.12 10.61
N LYS A 135 8.33 11.54 11.20
CA LYS A 135 9.20 12.24 12.15
C LYS A 135 9.93 13.42 11.51
N VAL A 136 10.41 13.25 10.28
CA VAL A 136 11.06 14.34 9.53
C VAL A 136 10.08 15.48 9.27
N ALA A 137 8.85 15.17 8.85
CA ALA A 137 7.83 16.18 8.61
C ALA A 137 7.40 16.91 9.88
N GLU A 138 7.22 16.20 10.99
CA GLU A 138 6.91 16.81 12.30
C GLU A 138 8.06 17.72 12.77
N ALA A 139 9.31 17.29 12.60
CA ALA A 139 10.48 18.08 12.97
C ALA A 139 10.61 19.37 12.12
N GLU A 140 10.31 19.31 10.82
CA GLU A 140 10.28 20.49 9.95
C GLU A 140 9.10 21.40 10.26
N LEU A 141 7.90 20.86 10.53
CA LEU A 141 6.73 21.65 10.94
C LEU A 141 7.02 22.45 12.23
N LYS A 142 7.73 21.84 13.18
CA LYS A 142 8.10 22.47 14.47
C LYS A 142 9.17 23.56 14.35
N LYS A 143 9.86 23.66 13.20
CA LYS A 143 10.80 24.75 12.91
C LYS A 143 10.12 25.96 12.25
N VAL A 144 8.94 25.75 11.68
CA VAL A 144 8.19 26.77 10.92
C VAL A 144 7.11 27.45 11.79
N VAL A 145 6.62 26.77 12.82
CA VAL A 145 5.72 27.28 13.87
C VAL A 145 6.55 27.74 15.07
#